data_AF-A0A1C3KPD9-F1
#
_entry.id   AF-A0A1C3KPD9-F1
#
_cell.length_a   1.000
_cell.length_b   1.000
_cell.length_c   1.000
_cell.angle_alpha   90.00
_cell.angle_beta   90.00
_cell.angle_gamma   90.00
#
_symmetry.space_group_name_H-M   'P 1'
#
loop_
_entity.id
_entity.type
_entity.pdbx_description
1 polymer ?
#
loop_
_entity_poly.entity_id
_entity_poly.type
_entity_poly.pdbx_seq_one_letter_code
_entity_poly.pdbx_strand_id
1 'polypeptide(L)'
;MKGVSIKQLEAIVLLDTDGKRIAVKYYNDKVQRKEEDKEIGGNASGNIGRGCDETYNGLRGIRDQKLFEADITEKSKKLGCSSSEVEVLLLNKYIVLCLSINDVNMYIVGDENDNEIILYELMQTVQDSLNNITNNQIGKKQLIDKLDLVYLLLDEIADCGIIMETNSNVIISRLYMQEGELHEHTPLNQAISSAKDNIIRSLLSGT
;
A
#
# COMPACT_ATOMS: atom_id res chain seq x y z
N MET A 1 16.59 9.46 -26.05
CA MET A 1 16.04 9.88 -24.74
C MET A 1 15.81 8.61 -23.93
N LYS A 2 16.46 8.45 -22.78
CA LYS A 2 16.07 7.37 -21.84
C LYS A 2 14.60 7.61 -21.49
N GLY A 3 13.75 6.60 -21.62
CA GLY A 3 12.36 6.70 -21.20
C GLY A 3 12.31 7.15 -19.75
N VAL A 4 11.48 8.16 -19.46
CA VAL A 4 11.22 8.59 -18.10
C VAL A 4 10.45 7.46 -17.43
N SER A 5 11.03 6.86 -16.40
CA SER A 5 10.30 5.93 -15.54
C SER A 5 9.28 6.73 -14.75
N ILE A 6 8.00 6.35 -14.83
CA ILE A 6 6.89 7.04 -14.14
C ILE A 6 6.67 6.44 -12.75
N LYS A 7 7.29 5.29 -12.47
CA LYS A 7 7.22 4.59 -11.19
C LYS A 7 7.85 5.44 -10.08
N GLN A 8 7.12 5.59 -8.99
CA GLN A 8 7.48 6.40 -7.81
C GLN A 8 7.65 5.54 -6.55
N LEU A 9 7.25 4.27 -6.63
CA LEU A 9 7.14 3.39 -5.48
C LEU A 9 7.62 1.99 -5.83
N GLU A 10 8.58 1.50 -5.06
CA GLU A 10 9.15 0.16 -5.20
C GLU A 10 8.38 -0.87 -4.37
N ALA A 11 7.99 -0.51 -3.13
CA ALA A 11 7.23 -1.41 -2.27
C ALA A 11 6.48 -0.68 -1.13
N ILE A 12 5.41 -1.32 -0.66
CA ILE A 12 4.80 -1.06 0.65
C ILE A 12 4.91 -2.34 1.47
N VAL A 13 5.47 -2.24 2.67
CA VAL A 13 5.80 -3.40 3.51
C VAL A 13 5.29 -3.15 4.93
N LEU A 14 4.41 -4.02 5.43
CA LEU A 14 3.95 -4.06 6.81
C LEU A 14 4.53 -5.31 7.48
N LEU A 15 5.40 -5.09 8.47
CA LEU A 15 6.06 -6.14 9.25
C LEU A 15 5.64 -6.07 10.72
N ASP A 16 5.76 -7.19 11.41
CA ASP A 16 5.74 -7.24 12.88
C ASP A 16 7.06 -6.71 13.45
N THR A 17 7.09 -6.45 14.76
CA THR A 17 8.30 -6.17 15.57
C THR A 17 9.41 -7.21 15.41
N ASP A 18 9.04 -8.46 15.15
CA ASP A 18 9.95 -9.57 14.85
C ASP A 18 10.56 -9.52 13.43
N GLY A 19 10.08 -8.64 12.55
CA GLY A 19 10.43 -8.64 11.12
C GLY A 19 9.67 -9.70 10.30
N LYS A 20 8.58 -10.26 10.84
CA LYS A 20 7.70 -11.18 10.11
C LYS A 20 6.71 -10.39 9.26
N ARG A 21 6.44 -10.84 8.03
CA ARG A 21 5.48 -10.21 7.12
C ARG A 21 4.06 -10.27 7.68
N ILE A 22 3.36 -9.14 7.69
CA ILE A 22 1.91 -9.05 7.88
C ILE A 22 1.26 -8.89 6.50
N ALA A 23 1.62 -7.84 5.77
CA ALA A 23 1.22 -7.62 4.39
C ALA A 23 2.37 -6.95 3.63
N VAL A 24 2.68 -7.42 2.42
CA VAL A 24 3.75 -6.85 1.60
C VAL A 24 3.31 -6.77 0.16
N LYS A 25 3.62 -5.66 -0.50
CA LYS A 25 3.35 -5.44 -1.92
C LYS A 25 4.57 -4.81 -2.57
N TYR A 26 5.21 -5.56 -3.46
CA TYR A 26 6.37 -5.13 -4.24
C TYR A 26 5.93 -4.85 -5.67
N TYR A 27 6.18 -3.64 -6.16
CA TYR A 27 5.73 -3.15 -7.45
C TYR A 27 6.79 -3.39 -8.52
N ASN A 28 6.99 -4.63 -8.94
CA ASN A 28 7.96 -4.95 -9.98
C ASN A 28 7.32 -4.96 -11.38
N ASP A 29 7.83 -4.15 -12.31
CA ASP A 29 7.37 -3.99 -13.71
C ASP A 29 7.29 -5.27 -14.58
N LYS A 30 7.65 -6.45 -14.05
CA LYS A 30 7.82 -7.66 -14.88
C LYS A 30 7.11 -8.92 -14.38
N VAL A 31 6.11 -8.81 -13.52
CA VAL A 31 5.27 -9.99 -13.20
C VAL A 31 4.22 -10.24 -14.29
N GLN A 32 3.89 -9.26 -15.13
CA GLN A 32 2.86 -9.38 -16.18
C GLN A 32 3.36 -9.79 -17.60
N ARG A 33 4.59 -10.31 -17.75
CA ARG A 33 5.00 -10.99 -19.00
C ARG A 33 5.35 -12.45 -18.73
N LYS A 34 4.34 -13.25 -18.45
CA LYS A 34 4.44 -14.71 -18.39
C LYS A 34 3.27 -15.42 -19.07
N GLU A 35 2.71 -14.85 -20.13
CA GLU A 35 1.82 -15.55 -21.05
C GLU A 35 2.04 -15.06 -22.49
N GLU A 36 3.26 -15.20 -23.01
CA GLU A 36 3.61 -15.21 -24.44
C GLU A 36 5.14 -15.27 -24.49
N ASP A 37 5.68 -16.48 -24.46
CA ASP A 37 6.98 -16.90 -25.00
C ASP A 37 7.28 -18.31 -24.45
N LYS A 38 6.52 -19.29 -24.96
CA LYS A 38 7.07 -20.63 -25.11
C LYS A 38 7.84 -20.65 -26.42
N GLU A 39 9.03 -21.24 -26.36
CA GLU A 39 10.00 -21.46 -27.45
C GLU A 39 10.86 -20.21 -27.72
N ILE A 40 12.18 -20.21 -27.51
CA ILE A 40 13.19 -21.11 -28.08
C ILE A 40 14.40 -21.17 -27.11
N GLY A 41 14.97 -22.36 -26.92
CA GLY A 41 16.19 -22.57 -26.13
C GLY A 41 17.45 -21.97 -26.78
N GLY A 42 18.41 -21.56 -25.95
CA GLY A 42 19.76 -21.20 -26.40
C GLY A 42 20.62 -20.63 -25.28
N ASN A 43 21.62 -21.40 -24.83
CA ASN A 43 22.73 -20.91 -24.01
C ASN A 43 23.53 -19.84 -24.78
N ALA A 44 23.81 -18.69 -24.17
CA ALA A 44 24.99 -17.87 -24.48
C ALA A 44 25.28 -16.85 -23.37
N SER A 45 26.45 -17.00 -22.74
CA SER A 45 27.13 -15.92 -22.05
C SER A 45 27.36 -14.73 -23.00
N GLY A 46 27.02 -13.54 -22.55
CA GLY A 46 27.28 -12.28 -23.27
C GLY A 46 27.32 -11.12 -22.28
N ASN A 47 28.49 -10.91 -21.70
CA ASN A 47 28.78 -9.87 -20.72
C ASN A 47 29.00 -8.52 -21.45
N ILE A 48 28.12 -7.53 -21.23
CA ILE A 48 28.43 -6.11 -21.51
C ILE A 48 27.91 -5.22 -20.36
N GLY A 49 28.84 -4.98 -19.42
CA GLY A 49 28.96 -3.85 -18.51
C GLY A 49 27.77 -2.95 -18.21
N ARG A 50 27.23 -3.09 -17.01
CA ARG A 50 27.10 -1.98 -16.06
C ARG A 50 27.55 -2.48 -14.69
N GLY A 51 28.52 -1.81 -14.09
CA GLY A 51 28.78 -1.97 -12.65
C GLY A 51 27.55 -1.47 -11.92
N CYS A 52 26.75 -2.39 -11.39
CA CYS A 52 25.67 -2.08 -10.47
C CYS A 52 25.72 -3.20 -9.42
N ASP A 53 25.95 -2.81 -8.18
CA ASP A 53 25.81 -3.73 -7.05
C ASP A 53 24.33 -4.17 -7.01
N GLU A 54 24.03 -5.38 -7.51
CA GLU A 54 22.68 -5.96 -7.55
C GLU A 54 22.34 -6.65 -6.22
N THR A 55 22.65 -6.00 -5.09
CA THR A 55 22.57 -6.62 -3.74
C THR A 55 21.21 -7.30 -3.46
N TYR A 56 20.13 -6.81 -4.09
CA TYR A 56 18.77 -7.37 -3.94
C TYR A 56 18.11 -7.81 -5.26
N ASN A 57 18.85 -7.95 -6.38
CA ASN A 57 18.30 -8.29 -7.72
C ASN A 57 17.05 -7.45 -8.11
N GLY A 58 16.98 -6.19 -7.68
CA GLY A 58 15.81 -5.33 -7.88
C GLY A 58 14.52 -5.86 -7.23
N LEU A 59 14.62 -6.52 -6.07
CA LEU A 59 13.51 -7.01 -5.24
C LEU A 59 12.58 -8.02 -5.96
N ARG A 60 13.09 -8.70 -7.00
CA ARG A 60 12.32 -9.65 -7.82
C ARG A 60 12.12 -11.01 -7.15
N GLY A 61 13.13 -11.48 -6.42
CA GLY A 61 13.13 -12.79 -5.78
C GLY A 61 12.61 -12.73 -4.35
N ILE A 62 11.84 -13.75 -3.94
CA ILE A 62 11.36 -13.88 -2.55
C ILE A 62 12.54 -13.93 -1.56
N ARG A 63 13.66 -14.55 -1.94
CA ARG A 63 14.88 -14.61 -1.12
C ARG A 63 15.45 -13.21 -0.92
N ASP A 64 15.55 -12.43 -1.99
CA ASP A 64 16.13 -11.09 -1.97
C ASP A 64 15.24 -10.10 -1.22
N GLN A 65 13.92 -10.22 -1.35
CA GLN A 65 12.95 -9.46 -0.55
C GLN A 65 13.09 -9.75 0.95
N LYS A 66 13.26 -11.02 1.34
CA LYS A 66 13.46 -11.38 2.75
C LYS A 66 14.78 -10.86 3.32
N LEU A 67 15.84 -10.86 2.51
CA LEU A 67 17.12 -10.25 2.90
C LEU A 67 16.93 -8.74 3.10
N PHE A 68 16.30 -8.06 2.14
CA PHE A 68 15.97 -6.65 2.24
C PHE A 68 15.14 -6.34 3.50
N GLU A 69 14.09 -7.11 3.78
CA GLU A 69 13.24 -6.98 4.97
C GLU A 69 14.03 -7.13 6.28
N ALA A 70 14.95 -8.10 6.34
CA ALA A 70 15.82 -8.27 7.50
C ALA A 70 16.74 -7.06 7.69
N ASP A 71 17.34 -6.57 6.62
CA ASP A 71 18.29 -5.45 6.64
C ASP A 71 17.59 -4.13 7.02
N ILE A 72 16.38 -3.84 6.49
CA ILE A 72 15.61 -2.65 6.90
C ILE A 72 15.21 -2.74 8.37
N THR A 73 14.82 -3.92 8.85
CA THR A 73 14.36 -4.11 10.24
C THR A 73 15.54 -3.92 11.20
N GLU A 74 16.71 -4.46 10.86
CA GLU A 74 17.92 -4.28 11.65
C GLU A 74 18.36 -2.82 11.68
N LYS A 75 18.39 -2.14 10.52
CA LYS A 75 18.75 -0.72 10.46
C LYS A 75 17.78 0.17 11.23
N SER A 76 16.47 -0.05 11.06
CA SER A 76 15.41 0.70 11.75
C SER A 76 15.52 0.54 13.28
N LYS A 77 15.80 -0.68 13.77
CA LYS A 77 16.05 -0.92 15.20
C LYS A 77 17.29 -0.21 15.73
N LYS A 78 18.39 -0.18 14.95
CA LYS A 78 19.64 0.49 15.35
C LYS A 78 19.49 2.01 15.44
N LEU A 79 18.66 2.60 14.58
CA LEU A 79 18.42 4.04 14.55
C LEU A 79 17.42 4.49 15.61
N GLY A 80 16.74 3.55 16.26
CA GLY A 80 15.84 3.84 17.36
C GLY A 80 14.50 4.39 16.89
N CYS A 81 14.00 3.93 15.73
CA CYS A 81 12.65 4.18 15.16
C CYS A 81 11.58 3.65 16.16
N SER A 82 11.46 4.33 17.30
CA SER A 82 10.65 3.99 18.49
C SER A 82 9.64 5.09 18.79
N SER A 83 9.76 6.22 18.09
CA SER A 83 8.87 7.36 18.17
C SER A 83 7.79 7.21 17.11
N SER A 84 6.57 7.68 17.41
CA SER A 84 5.42 7.70 16.49
C SER A 84 5.59 8.67 15.30
N GLU A 85 6.83 8.96 14.92
CA GLU A 85 7.23 9.86 13.85
C GLU A 85 7.79 9.04 12.69
N VAL A 86 7.67 9.58 11.47
CA VAL A 86 8.21 8.93 10.28
C VAL A 86 9.68 9.28 10.15
N GLU A 87 10.55 8.28 10.11
CA GLU A 87 11.98 8.47 9.84
C GLU A 87 12.32 8.08 8.41
N VAL A 88 13.25 8.80 7.80
CA VAL A 88 13.76 8.52 6.45
C VAL A 88 15.10 7.79 6.55
N LEU A 89 15.21 6.66 5.88
CA LEU A 89 16.36 5.78 5.87
C LEU A 89 16.87 5.59 4.46
N LEU A 90 18.18 5.69 4.27
CA LEU A 90 18.83 5.29 3.02
C LEU A 90 19.40 3.87 3.17
N LEU A 91 18.86 2.93 2.39
CA LEU A 91 19.38 1.57 2.28
C LEU A 91 19.85 1.31 0.85
N ASN A 92 21.16 1.39 0.64
CA ASN A 92 21.81 1.25 -0.66
C ASN A 92 21.26 2.28 -1.66
N LYS A 93 20.41 1.84 -2.59
CA LYS A 93 19.75 2.68 -3.62
C LYS A 93 18.27 2.94 -3.32
N TYR A 94 17.80 2.55 -2.14
CA TYR A 94 16.41 2.71 -1.77
C TYR A 94 16.27 3.74 -0.67
N ILE A 95 15.36 4.67 -0.89
CA ILE A 95 14.83 5.55 0.15
C ILE A 95 13.70 4.78 0.82
N VAL A 96 13.79 4.61 2.15
CA VAL A 96 12.83 3.85 2.95
C VAL A 96 12.31 4.74 4.06
N LEU A 97 11.01 4.99 4.09
CA LEU A 97 10.36 5.66 5.22
C LEU A 97 9.93 4.59 6.23
N CYS A 98 10.35 4.70 7.49
CA CYS A 98 9.89 3.83 8.59
C CYS A 98 8.91 4.55 9.50
N LEU A 99 7.85 3.84 9.90
CA LEU A 99 6.94 4.26 10.96
C LEU A 99 6.58 3.04 11.80
N SER A 100 6.85 3.11 13.10
CA SER A 100 6.52 2.04 14.05
C SER A 100 5.32 2.45 14.89
N ILE A 101 4.25 1.65 14.88
CA ILE A 101 3.05 1.84 15.69
C ILE A 101 2.72 0.53 16.40
N ASN A 102 2.70 0.57 17.74
CA ASN A 102 2.45 -0.60 18.59
C ASN A 102 3.35 -1.80 18.23
N ASP A 103 2.76 -2.89 17.73
CA ASP A 103 3.45 -4.12 17.31
C ASP A 103 3.59 -4.24 15.78
N VAL A 104 3.44 -3.13 15.04
CA VAL A 104 3.51 -3.07 13.58
C VAL A 104 4.53 -2.03 13.12
N ASN A 105 5.40 -2.44 12.21
CA ASN A 105 6.33 -1.59 11.49
C ASN A 105 5.86 -1.42 10.04
N MET A 106 5.72 -0.17 9.61
CA MET A 106 5.31 0.19 8.27
C MET A 106 6.50 0.79 7.51
N TYR A 107 6.69 0.33 6.28
CA TYR A 107 7.75 0.79 5.41
C TYR A 107 7.22 1.14 4.02
N ILE A 108 7.62 2.31 3.53
CA ILE A 108 7.39 2.74 2.16
C ILE A 108 8.75 2.88 1.49
N VAL A 109 8.92 2.21 0.35
CA VAL A 109 10.20 2.09 -0.35
C VAL A 109 10.10 2.78 -1.70
N GLY A 110 10.99 3.74 -1.96
CA GLY A 110 11.22 4.36 -3.26
C GLY A 110 12.67 4.18 -3.73
N ASP A 111 12.97 4.63 -4.94
CA ASP A 111 14.31 4.71 -5.50
C ASP A 111 15.11 5.87 -4.87
N GLU A 112 16.43 5.88 -5.09
CA GLU A 112 17.36 6.92 -4.61
C GLU A 112 17.04 8.33 -5.14
N ASN A 113 16.24 8.42 -6.21
CA ASN A 113 15.89 9.67 -6.88
C ASN A 113 14.44 10.13 -6.60
N ASP A 114 13.66 9.34 -5.86
CA ASP A 114 12.26 9.65 -5.61
C ASP A 114 12.09 10.80 -4.60
N ASN A 115 10.98 11.51 -4.72
CA ASN A 115 10.67 12.60 -3.81
C ASN A 115 10.15 12.05 -2.48
N GLU A 116 10.97 12.17 -1.44
CA GLU A 116 10.67 11.77 -0.06
C GLU A 116 9.36 12.37 0.47
N ILE A 117 9.00 13.59 0.05
CA ILE A 117 7.77 14.26 0.50
C ILE A 117 6.53 13.51 0.00
N ILE A 118 6.58 12.99 -1.22
CA ILE A 118 5.47 12.20 -1.79
C ILE A 118 5.35 10.87 -1.05
N LEU A 119 6.48 10.22 -0.75
CA LEU A 119 6.50 8.99 0.03
C LEU A 119 6.00 9.21 1.46
N TYR A 120 6.31 10.38 2.05
CA TYR A 120 5.85 10.76 3.38
C TYR A 120 4.33 10.95 3.41
N GLU A 121 3.78 11.65 2.43
CA GLU A 121 2.34 11.80 2.29
C GLU A 121 1.67 10.43 2.16
N LEU A 122 2.24 9.52 1.35
CA LEU A 122 1.77 8.15 1.22
C LEU A 122 1.77 7.39 2.56
N MET A 123 2.80 7.58 3.39
CA MET A 123 2.89 6.98 4.72
C MET A 123 1.74 7.45 5.62
N GLN A 124 1.45 8.76 5.59
CA GLN A 124 0.32 9.32 6.33
C GLN A 124 -1.01 8.78 5.79
N THR A 125 -1.21 8.71 4.48
CA THR A 125 -2.42 8.13 3.87
C THR A 125 -2.64 6.68 4.30
N VAL A 126 -1.59 5.85 4.30
CA VAL A 126 -1.65 4.46 4.77
C VAL A 126 -2.03 4.43 6.25
N GLN A 127 -1.35 5.22 7.08
CA GLN A 127 -1.59 5.28 8.52
C GLN A 127 -3.04 5.68 8.85
N ASP A 128 -3.54 6.76 8.25
CA ASP A 128 -4.89 7.27 8.49
C ASP A 128 -5.96 6.30 8.02
N SER A 129 -5.73 5.64 6.88
CA SER A 129 -6.65 4.65 6.34
C SER A 129 -6.67 3.38 7.20
N LEU A 130 -5.51 2.92 7.66
CA LEU A 130 -5.43 1.80 8.60
C LEU A 130 -6.08 2.14 9.94
N ASN A 131 -5.94 3.37 10.44
CA ASN A 131 -6.66 3.82 11.63
C ASN A 131 -8.17 3.71 11.43
N ASN A 132 -8.70 4.15 10.29
CA ASN A 132 -10.13 4.01 9.99
C ASN A 132 -10.57 2.53 9.94
N ILE A 133 -9.84 1.68 9.21
CA ILE A 133 -10.14 0.25 9.08
C ILE A 133 -10.07 -0.47 10.44
N THR A 134 -9.11 -0.10 11.30
CA THR A 134 -8.85 -0.77 12.59
C THR A 134 -9.51 -0.11 13.81
N ASN A 135 -10.38 0.89 13.59
CA ASN A 135 -11.00 1.68 14.67
C ASN A 135 -9.98 2.35 15.62
N ASN A 136 -8.95 2.98 15.04
CA ASN A 136 -7.85 3.68 15.72
C ASN A 136 -6.99 2.77 16.62
N GLN A 137 -6.95 1.48 16.31
CA GLN A 137 -6.15 0.48 17.03
C GLN A 137 -5.33 -0.32 16.01
N ILE A 138 -4.31 0.32 15.45
CA ILE A 138 -3.35 -0.35 14.57
C ILE A 138 -2.55 -1.33 15.42
N GLY A 139 -2.82 -2.62 15.23
CA GLY A 139 -2.08 -3.69 15.86
C GLY A 139 -2.08 -4.93 14.97
N LYS A 140 -1.10 -5.82 15.17
CA LYS A 140 -0.92 -7.01 14.35
C LYS A 140 -2.19 -7.84 14.27
N LYS A 141 -2.85 -8.06 15.41
CA LYS A 141 -4.10 -8.83 15.47
C LYS A 141 -5.19 -8.20 14.60
N GLN A 142 -5.40 -6.90 14.75
CA GLN A 142 -6.43 -6.14 14.04
C GLN A 142 -6.17 -6.11 12.53
N LEU A 143 -4.90 -5.99 12.12
CA LEU A 143 -4.52 -6.05 10.70
C LEU A 143 -4.74 -7.44 10.11
N ILE A 144 -4.42 -8.51 10.85
CA ILE A 144 -4.65 -9.89 10.40
C ILE A 144 -6.15 -10.19 10.29
N ASP A 145 -6.94 -9.75 11.28
CA ASP A 145 -8.39 -9.95 11.29
C ASP A 145 -9.08 -9.25 10.11
N LYS A 146 -8.49 -8.15 9.58
CA LYS A 146 -9.00 -7.37 8.44
C LYS A 146 -8.05 -7.36 7.24
N LEU A 147 -7.32 -8.45 7.02
CA LEU A 147 -6.26 -8.50 6.01
C LEU A 147 -6.77 -8.24 4.59
N ASP A 148 -7.98 -8.66 4.27
CA ASP A 148 -8.60 -8.43 2.95
C ASP A 148 -8.76 -6.93 2.66
N LEU A 149 -9.27 -6.17 3.64
CA LEU A 149 -9.38 -4.72 3.56
C LEU A 149 -8.02 -4.03 3.47
N VAL A 150 -7.00 -4.58 4.14
CA VAL A 150 -5.63 -4.05 4.05
C VAL A 150 -5.09 -4.20 2.63
N TYR A 151 -5.28 -5.33 1.96
CA TYR A 151 -4.83 -5.48 0.57
C TYR A 151 -5.62 -4.61 -0.41
N LEU A 152 -6.94 -4.50 -0.22
CA LEU A 152 -7.75 -3.57 -1.03
C LEU A 152 -7.30 -2.11 -0.85
N LEU A 153 -6.96 -1.71 0.38
CA LEU A 153 -6.36 -0.40 0.65
C LEU A 153 -5.07 -0.20 -0.14
N LEU A 154 -4.16 -1.18 -0.12
CA LEU A 154 -2.90 -1.10 -0.87
C LEU A 154 -3.10 -1.05 -2.39
N ASP A 155 -4.22 -1.59 -2.91
CA ASP A 155 -4.59 -1.51 -4.32
C ASP A 155 -5.16 -0.14 -4.70
N GLU A 156 -5.97 0.50 -3.85
CA GLU A 156 -6.45 1.87 -4.06
C GLU A 156 -5.34 2.92 -3.96
N ILE A 157 -4.32 2.67 -3.13
CA ILE A 157 -3.22 3.61 -2.91
C ILE A 157 -2.28 3.64 -4.11
N ALA A 158 -1.86 2.47 -4.62
CA ALA A 158 -0.92 2.39 -5.72
C ALA A 158 -1.12 1.14 -6.57
N ASP A 159 -0.98 1.33 -7.88
CA ASP A 159 -0.97 0.25 -8.86
C ASP A 159 0.31 0.31 -9.70
N CYS A 160 0.97 -0.84 -9.86
CA CYS A 160 2.24 -0.96 -10.58
C CYS A 160 3.33 0.07 -10.18
N GLY A 161 3.30 0.54 -8.93
CA GLY A 161 4.24 1.52 -8.40
C GLY A 161 3.96 2.96 -8.82
N ILE A 162 2.77 3.20 -9.39
CA ILE A 162 2.19 4.53 -9.64
C ILE A 162 1.20 4.81 -8.50
N ILE A 163 1.34 5.98 -7.88
CA ILE A 163 0.43 6.43 -6.82
C ILE A 163 -0.89 6.85 -7.48
N MET A 164 -1.99 6.29 -6.98
CA MET A 164 -3.32 6.47 -7.55
C MET A 164 -4.15 7.48 -6.74
N GLU A 165 -4.15 7.33 -5.41
CA GLU A 165 -4.93 8.17 -4.50
C GLU A 165 -4.13 8.46 -3.23
N THR A 166 -4.28 9.67 -2.72
CA THR A 166 -3.52 10.16 -1.56
C THR A 166 -4.45 10.58 -0.42
N ASN A 167 -5.75 10.75 -0.68
CA ASN A 167 -6.71 11.10 0.36
C ASN A 167 -7.30 9.85 1.03
N SER A 168 -7.03 9.68 2.33
CA SER A 168 -7.57 8.55 3.11
C SER A 168 -9.10 8.45 3.06
N ASN A 169 -9.83 9.56 3.17
CA ASN A 169 -11.31 9.53 3.19
C ASN A 169 -11.90 9.01 1.87
N VAL A 170 -11.28 9.36 0.74
CA VAL A 170 -11.71 8.91 -0.58
C VAL A 170 -11.47 7.41 -0.71
N ILE A 171 -10.29 6.94 -0.31
CA ILE A 171 -9.94 5.52 -0.35
C ILE A 171 -10.91 4.71 0.51
N ILE A 172 -11.11 5.11 1.77
CA ILE A 172 -12.02 4.45 2.71
C ILE A 172 -13.45 4.40 2.16
N SER A 173 -13.93 5.49 1.57
CA SER A 173 -15.26 5.51 0.96
C SER A 173 -15.39 4.48 -0.16
N ARG A 174 -14.38 4.37 -1.03
CA ARG A 174 -14.38 3.38 -2.12
C ARG A 174 -14.28 1.95 -1.61
N LEU A 175 -13.44 1.69 -0.60
CA LEU A 175 -13.30 0.39 0.03
C LEU A 175 -14.64 -0.13 0.57
N TYR A 176 -15.37 0.71 1.32
CA TYR A 176 -16.68 0.32 1.86
C TYR A 176 -17.80 0.35 0.83
N MET A 177 -17.72 1.15 -0.24
CA MET A 177 -18.67 1.06 -1.36
C MET A 177 -18.51 -0.25 -2.13
N GLN A 178 -17.30 -0.79 -2.18
CA GLN A 178 -17.03 -2.10 -2.78
C GLN A 178 -17.56 -3.26 -1.93
N GLU A 179 -17.63 -3.09 -0.60
CA GLU A 179 -18.43 -3.96 0.29
C GLU A 179 -19.94 -3.64 0.24
N GLY A 180 -20.30 -2.46 -0.27
CA GLY A 180 -21.62 -1.83 -0.21
C GLY A 180 -22.68 -2.40 -1.15
N GLU A 181 -22.34 -3.29 -2.08
CA GLU A 181 -23.36 -4.10 -2.76
C GLU A 181 -24.11 -5.05 -1.78
N LEU A 182 -23.71 -5.13 -0.51
CA LEU A 182 -24.42 -5.86 0.55
C LEU A 182 -25.05 -5.00 1.66
N HIS A 183 -24.85 -3.68 1.68
CA HIS A 183 -25.42 -2.84 2.75
C HIS A 183 -26.04 -1.53 2.25
N GLU A 184 -26.99 -1.62 1.31
CA GLU A 184 -28.07 -0.64 1.22
C GLU A 184 -29.07 -0.88 2.37
N HIS A 185 -28.84 -0.26 3.52
CA HIS A 185 -29.88 -0.09 4.52
C HIS A 185 -30.04 1.39 4.86
N THR A 186 -30.67 2.14 3.94
CA THR A 186 -31.75 2.98 4.45
C THR A 186 -32.82 1.99 4.90
N PRO A 187 -33.07 1.78 6.21
CA PRO A 187 -34.05 0.80 6.64
C PRO A 187 -35.37 1.12 5.94
N LEU A 188 -36.00 0.12 5.32
CA LEU A 188 -37.21 0.29 4.49
C LEU A 188 -38.25 1.19 5.16
N ASN A 189 -38.36 1.12 6.49
CA ASN A 189 -39.23 1.97 7.30
C ASN A 189 -38.91 3.48 7.20
N GLN A 190 -37.65 3.88 7.14
CA GLN A 190 -37.24 5.28 7.02
C GLN A 190 -37.45 5.81 5.60
N ALA A 191 -37.20 4.98 4.58
CA ALA A 191 -37.50 5.30 3.18
C ALA A 191 -39.03 5.41 2.94
N ILE A 192 -39.82 4.51 3.54
CA ILE A 192 -41.29 4.59 3.50
C ILE A 192 -41.77 5.84 4.23
N SER A 193 -41.20 6.18 5.39
CA SER A 193 -41.61 7.38 6.14
C SER A 193 -41.31 8.67 5.37
N SER A 194 -40.11 8.79 4.79
CA SER A 194 -39.74 9.98 4.01
C SER A 194 -40.55 10.11 2.73
N ALA A 195 -40.83 9.00 2.04
CA ALA A 195 -41.74 8.98 0.89
C ALA A 195 -43.16 9.40 1.28
N LYS A 196 -43.67 8.93 2.43
CA LYS A 196 -44.98 9.33 2.97
C LYS A 196 -45.05 10.83 3.24
N ASP A 197 -44.04 11.38 3.90
CA ASP A 197 -43.99 12.80 4.26
C ASP A 197 -43.90 13.69 3.02
N ASN A 198 -43.19 13.26 1.98
CA ASN A 198 -43.12 13.96 0.71
C ASN A 198 -44.45 13.92 -0.06
N ILE A 199 -45.16 12.79 -0.07
CA ILE A 199 -46.51 12.69 -0.65
C ILE A 199 -47.49 13.60 0.09
N ILE A 200 -47.46 13.60 1.43
CA ILE A 200 -48.33 14.43 2.26
C ILE A 200 -48.09 15.91 1.98
N ARG A 201 -46.82 16.34 1.89
CA ARG A 201 -46.48 17.72 1.53
C ARG A 201 -46.96 18.07 0.12
N SER A 202 -46.76 17.19 -0.85
CA SER A 202 -47.22 17.41 -2.23
C SER A 202 -48.74 17.51 -2.37
N LEU A 203 -49.50 16.83 -1.52
CA LEU A 203 -50.97 16.90 -1.51
C LEU A 203 -51.48 18.13 -0.76
N LEU A 204 -50.80 18.56 0.31
CA LEU A 204 -51.15 19.75 1.08
C LEU A 204 -50.71 21.06 0.42
N SER A 205 -49.66 21.05 -0.40
CA SER A 205 -49.21 22.23 -1.16
C SER A 205 -49.92 22.39 -2.51
N GLY A 206 -50.88 21.51 -2.84
CA GLY A 206 -51.61 21.48 -4.10
C GLY A 206 -53.00 22.10 -4.02
N THR A 207 -53.13 23.35 -3.57
CA THR A 207 -54.26 24.26 -3.80
C THR A 207 -53.79 25.70 -3.80
#